data_AF-A0A4S8LUS5-F1
#
_entry.id   AF-A0A4S8LUS5-F1
#
_cell.length_a   1.000
_cell.length_b   1.000
_cell.length_c   1.000
_cell.angle_alpha   90.00
_cell.angle_beta   90.00
_cell.angle_gamma   90.00
#
_symmetry.space_group_name_H-M   'P 1'
#
loop_
_entity.id
_entity.type
_entity.pdbx_description
1 polymer ?
#
loop_
_entity_poly.entity_id
_entity_poly.type
_entity_poly.pdbx_seq_one_letter_code
_entity_poly.pdbx_strand_id
1 'polypeptide(L)'
;VVLGSESYMAPVDRVKEVGGGNDDINADFGGNYVWLVPEYTVDKNKALTNIKFVLADKQNSAYGDLASGAGGKYRYLIPEVDTSNPKKISKLVLWRYPDSNLSTSGITSKGRTSDLNAERKKTYLYLGWDYFKQ
;
A
#
# COMPACT_ATOMS: atom_id res chain seq x y z
N VAL A 1 2.78 1.97 -8.84
CA VAL A 1 2.93 0.53 -8.52
C VAL A 1 3.95 -0.04 -9.48
N VAL A 2 4.93 -0.80 -8.99
CA VAL A 2 5.97 -1.42 -9.82
C VAL A 2 5.85 -2.94 -9.68
N LEU A 3 5.95 -3.64 -10.80
CA LEU A 3 5.92 -5.09 -10.88
C LEU A 3 7.32 -5.63 -11.19
N GLY A 4 7.68 -6.78 -10.62
CA GLY A 4 8.89 -7.52 -10.97
C GLY A 4 8.62 -9.01 -11.04
N SER A 5 9.41 -9.71 -11.86
CA SER A 5 9.42 -11.18 -11.90
C SER A 5 10.34 -11.77 -10.84
N GLU A 6 11.29 -10.99 -10.33
CA GLU A 6 12.30 -11.44 -9.36
C GLU A 6 12.42 -10.47 -8.18
N SER A 7 12.71 -11.00 -7.00
CA SER A 7 12.76 -10.22 -5.74
C SER A 7 13.83 -9.12 -5.73
N TYR A 8 14.98 -9.34 -6.39
CA TYR A 8 16.08 -8.37 -6.43
C TYR A 8 15.75 -7.13 -7.28
N MET A 9 14.68 -7.16 -8.08
CA MET A 9 14.22 -6.01 -8.88
C MET A 9 13.50 -4.96 -8.02
N ALA A 10 13.35 -5.21 -6.73
CA ALA A 10 12.65 -4.30 -5.82
C ALA A 10 13.26 -2.89 -5.86
N PRO A 11 12.48 -1.84 -6.19
CA PRO A 11 12.99 -0.48 -6.24
C PRO A 11 13.58 -0.05 -4.91
N VAL A 12 14.66 0.73 -4.93
CA VAL A 12 15.36 1.18 -3.71
C VAL A 12 14.48 2.09 -2.87
N ASP A 13 13.73 2.97 -3.54
CA ASP A 13 12.85 4.01 -3.01
C ASP A 13 11.41 3.55 -2.73
N ARG A 14 11.16 2.24 -2.79
CA ARG A 14 9.85 1.66 -2.47
C ARG A 14 9.46 1.89 -1.00
N VAL A 15 8.16 1.89 -0.73
CA VAL A 15 7.62 1.88 0.62
C VAL A 15 8.10 0.61 1.35
N LYS A 16 8.69 0.81 2.53
CA LYS A 16 9.22 -0.26 3.37
C LYS A 16 8.22 -0.75 4.40
N GLU A 17 8.32 -2.03 4.72
CA GLU A 17 7.69 -2.61 5.90
C GLU A 17 8.51 -2.24 7.16
N VAL A 18 7.84 -1.94 8.27
CA VAL A 18 8.49 -1.39 9.49
C VAL A 18 8.74 -2.38 10.61
N GLY A 19 8.12 -3.56 10.58
CA GLY A 19 8.30 -4.66 11.53
C GLY A 19 9.38 -5.68 11.15
N GLY A 20 10.13 -5.46 10.04
CA GLY A 20 11.14 -6.39 9.53
C GLY A 20 10.58 -7.51 8.64
N GLY A 21 9.31 -7.41 8.24
CA GLY A 21 8.65 -8.28 7.28
C GLY A 21 8.95 -7.93 5.82
N ASN A 22 8.36 -8.71 4.91
CA ASN A 22 8.55 -8.53 3.47
C ASN A 22 7.70 -7.35 2.93
N ASP A 23 8.33 -6.46 2.17
CA ASP A 23 7.72 -5.28 1.56
C ASP A 23 7.15 -5.51 0.15
N ASP A 24 7.25 -6.72 -0.39
CA ASP A 24 6.45 -7.19 -1.53
C ASP A 24 4.99 -7.41 -1.11
N ILE A 25 4.05 -6.71 -1.74
CA ILE A 25 2.62 -6.84 -1.43
C ILE A 25 2.13 -8.29 -1.61
N ASN A 26 2.67 -9.00 -2.61
CA ASN A 26 2.30 -10.38 -2.93
C ASN A 26 3.09 -11.44 -2.15
N ALA A 27 3.94 -11.03 -1.20
CA ALA A 27 4.63 -11.98 -0.32
C ALA A 27 3.64 -13.00 0.27
N ASP A 28 4.02 -14.28 0.19
CA ASP A 28 3.24 -15.47 0.58
C ASP A 28 2.12 -15.89 -0.38
N PHE A 29 1.84 -15.14 -1.44
CA PHE A 29 0.74 -15.46 -2.37
C PHE A 29 1.19 -15.92 -3.76
N GLY A 30 2.49 -15.84 -4.06
CA GLY A 30 3.03 -16.11 -5.40
C GLY A 30 2.66 -15.02 -6.39
N GLY A 31 2.83 -15.30 -7.69
CA GLY A 31 2.61 -14.32 -8.76
C GLY A 31 3.79 -13.37 -8.94
N ASN A 32 3.52 -12.17 -9.45
CA ASN A 32 4.53 -11.14 -9.61
C ASN A 32 4.86 -10.51 -8.25
N TYR A 33 6.11 -10.09 -8.08
CA TYR A 33 6.47 -9.18 -7.00
C TYR A 33 5.85 -7.81 -7.26
N VAL A 34 5.30 -7.18 -6.23
CA VAL A 34 4.58 -5.92 -6.31
C VAL A 34 5.09 -4.96 -5.24
N TRP A 35 5.58 -3.79 -5.67
CA TRP A 35 6.03 -2.74 -4.75
C TRP A 35 5.32 -1.40 -5.00
N LEU A 36 5.19 -0.64 -3.92
CA LEU A 36 4.72 0.74 -3.97
C LEU A 36 5.92 1.67 -4.04
N VAL A 37 5.97 2.54 -5.04
CA VAL A 37 6.97 3.60 -5.16
C VAL A 37 6.20 4.92 -5.18
N PRO A 38 6.33 5.74 -4.12
CA PRO A 38 5.63 7.02 -4.06
C PRO A 38 6.38 8.08 -4.87
N GLU A 39 5.63 8.93 -5.56
CA GLU A 39 6.15 10.17 -6.11
C GLU A 39 5.86 11.31 -5.13
N TYR A 40 6.92 11.91 -4.58
CA TYR A 40 6.79 13.03 -3.65
C TYR A 40 6.78 14.36 -4.40
N THR A 41 5.99 15.31 -3.89
CA THR A 41 5.88 16.65 -4.46
C THR A 41 5.91 17.72 -3.39
N VAL A 42 6.44 18.89 -3.73
CA VAL A 42 6.38 20.10 -2.90
C VAL A 42 5.13 20.95 -3.18
N ASP A 43 4.42 20.66 -4.26
CA ASP A 43 3.15 21.33 -4.59
C ASP A 43 2.02 20.76 -3.72
N LYS A 44 1.60 21.55 -2.72
CA LYS A 44 0.55 21.17 -1.78
C LYS A 44 -0.79 20.87 -2.47
N ASN A 45 -1.04 21.40 -3.66
CA ASN A 45 -2.27 21.14 -4.42
C ASN A 45 -2.24 19.80 -5.15
N LYS A 46 -1.08 19.16 -5.27
CA LYS A 46 -0.90 17.82 -5.86
C LYS A 46 -0.63 16.76 -4.79
N ALA A 47 -0.24 17.18 -3.59
CA ALA A 47 0.05 16.27 -2.49
C ALA A 47 -1.21 15.54 -2.01
N LEU A 48 -1.07 14.23 -1.80
CA LEU A 48 -2.16 13.37 -1.35
C LEU A 48 -2.62 13.75 0.05
N THR A 49 -3.92 13.62 0.30
CA THR A 49 -4.53 13.79 1.61
C THR A 49 -5.04 12.47 2.17
N ASN A 50 -5.32 11.51 1.28
CA ASN A 50 -5.77 10.17 1.62
C ASN A 50 -5.35 9.18 0.53
N ILE A 51 -5.39 7.88 0.86
CA ILE A 51 -5.21 6.79 -0.09
C ILE A 51 -6.32 5.77 0.18
N LYS A 52 -7.19 5.55 -0.80
CA LYS A 52 -8.31 4.63 -0.68
C LYS A 52 -7.96 3.26 -1.23
N PHE A 53 -8.24 2.21 -0.46
CA PHE A 53 -8.18 0.83 -0.95
C PHE A 53 -9.51 0.41 -1.58
N VAL A 54 -9.44 -0.28 -2.72
CA VAL A 54 -10.60 -0.83 -3.42
C VAL A 54 -10.34 -2.27 -3.82
N LEU A 55 -11.29 -3.15 -3.48
CA LEU A 55 -11.37 -4.51 -3.99
C LEU A 55 -12.43 -4.57 -5.11
N ALA A 56 -12.14 -5.25 -6.21
CA ALA A 56 -13.02 -5.26 -7.38
C ALA A 56 -13.04 -6.63 -8.07
N ASP A 57 -14.22 -7.02 -8.56
CA ASP A 57 -14.41 -8.26 -9.33
C ASP A 57 -13.96 -8.13 -10.79
N LYS A 58 -13.86 -6.89 -11.30
CA LYS A 58 -13.44 -6.60 -12.67
C LYS A 58 -12.15 -5.80 -12.68
N GLN A 59 -11.33 -6.07 -13.69
CA GLN A 59 -10.10 -5.31 -13.92
C GLN A 59 -10.42 -3.86 -14.25
N ASN A 60 -9.62 -2.95 -13.71
CA ASN A 60 -9.61 -1.55 -14.06
C ASN A 60 -8.20 -1.20 -14.54
N SER A 61 -8.04 -1.01 -15.84
CA SER A 61 -6.75 -0.73 -16.48
C SER A 61 -6.15 0.62 -16.10
N ALA A 62 -6.93 1.52 -15.47
CA ALA A 62 -6.42 2.81 -14.98
C ALA A 62 -5.49 2.67 -13.77
N TYR A 63 -5.51 1.51 -13.09
CA TYR A 63 -4.74 1.29 -11.87
C TYR A 63 -3.92 0.00 -11.97
N GLY A 64 -2.73 0.01 -11.35
CA GLY A 64 -1.93 -1.20 -11.20
C GLY A 64 -2.58 -2.14 -10.19
N ASP A 65 -2.92 -3.35 -10.61
CA ASP A 65 -3.45 -4.39 -9.73
C ASP A 65 -2.38 -4.88 -8.76
N LEU A 66 -2.64 -4.73 -7.46
CA LEU A 66 -1.71 -5.22 -6.44
C LEU A 66 -1.76 -6.75 -6.28
N ALA A 67 -2.69 -7.42 -6.93
CA ALA A 67 -2.80 -8.88 -6.99
C ALA A 67 -2.07 -9.52 -8.18
N SER A 68 -1.31 -8.74 -8.95
CA SER A 68 -0.80 -9.17 -10.25
C SER A 68 -0.16 -10.56 -10.23
N GLY A 69 -0.70 -11.49 -11.02
CA GLY A 69 -0.21 -12.87 -11.14
C GLY A 69 -0.53 -13.80 -9.96
N ALA A 70 -1.09 -13.28 -8.86
CA ALA A 70 -1.39 -14.05 -7.66
C ALA A 70 -2.86 -14.49 -7.53
N GLY A 71 -3.71 -14.04 -8.47
CA GLY A 71 -5.14 -14.38 -8.54
C GLY A 71 -6.00 -13.73 -7.45
N GLY A 72 -7.27 -14.16 -7.41
CA GLY A 72 -8.32 -13.57 -6.58
C GLY A 72 -8.89 -12.28 -7.19
N LYS A 73 -9.60 -11.49 -6.37
CA LYS A 73 -10.14 -10.19 -6.80
C LYS A 73 -9.01 -9.20 -7.06
N TYR A 74 -9.24 -8.34 -8.05
CA TYR A 74 -8.35 -7.21 -8.33
C TYR A 74 -8.38 -6.22 -7.17
N ARG A 75 -7.26 -5.55 -6.94
CA ARG A 75 -7.18 -4.61 -5.83
C ARG A 75 -6.28 -3.43 -6.11
N TYR A 76 -6.73 -2.25 -5.70
CA TYR A 76 -6.16 -0.98 -6.10
C TYR A 76 -6.00 -0.03 -4.93
N LEU A 77 -5.01 0.84 -5.04
CA LEU A 77 -4.88 2.05 -4.23
C LEU A 77 -5.23 3.24 -5.12
N ILE A 78 -6.21 4.02 -4.68
CA ILE A 78 -6.66 5.23 -5.35
C ILE A 78 -6.10 6.42 -4.56
N PRO A 79 -5.17 7.19 -5.15
CA PRO A 79 -4.69 8.43 -4.54
C PRO A 79 -5.82 9.46 -4.48
N GLU A 80 -5.99 10.12 -3.34
CA GLU A 80 -7.00 11.16 -3.16
C GLU A 80 -6.34 12.49 -2.77
N VAL A 81 -6.73 13.56 -3.45
CA VAL A 81 -6.24 14.93 -3.25
C VAL A 81 -7.41 15.83 -2.90
N ASP A 82 -7.33 16.46 -1.74
CA ASP A 82 -8.21 17.56 -1.33
C ASP A 82 -7.36 18.82 -1.12
N THR A 83 -7.51 19.80 -2.00
CA THR A 83 -6.73 21.06 -1.95
C THR A 83 -7.05 21.90 -0.72
N SER A 84 -8.25 21.76 -0.14
CA SER A 84 -8.68 22.49 1.05
C SER A 84 -8.13 21.89 2.35
N ASN A 85 -7.75 20.61 2.34
CA ASN A 85 -7.24 19.94 3.52
C ASN A 85 -5.75 20.24 3.73
N PRO A 86 -5.35 20.85 4.86
CA PRO A 86 -3.96 21.20 5.12
C PRO A 86 -3.08 19.99 5.48
N LYS A 87 -3.66 18.84 5.83
CA LYS A 87 -2.93 17.62 6.19
C LYS A 87 -2.53 16.85 4.94
N LYS A 88 -1.30 17.09 4.47
CA LYS A 88 -0.71 16.39 3.32
C LYS A 88 0.12 15.20 3.78
N ILE A 89 -0.06 14.06 3.12
CA ILE A 89 0.72 12.84 3.37
C ILE A 89 2.20 13.13 3.06
N SER A 90 3.08 12.76 4.00
CA SER A 90 4.52 13.01 3.91
C SER A 90 5.35 11.74 4.05
N LYS A 91 4.79 10.70 4.66
CA LYS A 91 5.47 9.43 4.92
C LYS A 91 4.51 8.29 4.68
N LEU A 92 5.02 7.23 4.07
CA LEU A 92 4.31 5.98 3.84
C LEU A 92 5.11 4.83 4.45
N VAL A 93 4.41 3.85 5.01
CA VAL A 93 4.98 2.63 5.60
C VAL A 93 4.04 1.46 5.36
N LEU A 94 4.59 0.25 5.24
CA LEU A 94 3.82 -0.98 5.27
C LEU A 94 3.86 -1.60 6.66
N TRP A 95 2.74 -2.15 7.09
CA TRP A 95 2.62 -2.95 8.30
C TRP A 95 2.14 -4.34 7.91
N ARG A 96 2.98 -5.35 8.13
CA ARG A 96 2.62 -6.75 7.83
C ARG A 96 2.46 -7.56 9.12
N TYR A 97 1.40 -8.37 9.17
CA TYR A 97 1.12 -9.26 10.30
C TYR A 97 0.84 -10.68 9.80
N PRO A 98 1.38 -11.72 10.47
CA PRO A 98 1.15 -13.12 10.11
C PRO A 98 -0.25 -13.65 10.46
N ASP A 99 -0.97 -13.00 11.37
CA ASP A 99 -2.31 -13.41 11.84
C ASP A 99 -3.21 -12.18 12.05
N SER A 100 -4.49 -12.31 11.70
CA SER A 100 -5.60 -11.39 11.98
C SER A 100 -5.72 -11.02 13.44
N ASN A 101 -5.33 -11.93 14.34
CA ASN A 101 -5.45 -11.72 15.78
C ASN A 101 -4.46 -10.67 16.31
N LEU A 102 -3.45 -10.29 15.50
CA LEU A 102 -2.58 -9.18 15.83
C LEU A 102 -3.35 -7.88 15.64
N SER A 103 -3.76 -7.32 16.78
CA SER A 103 -4.53 -6.08 16.84
C SER A 103 -3.82 -4.97 16.06
N THR A 104 -4.59 -4.28 15.21
CA THR A 104 -4.14 -3.04 14.54
C THR A 104 -3.76 -1.92 15.52
N SER A 105 -3.93 -2.12 16.84
CA SER A 105 -3.41 -1.24 17.89
C SER A 105 -1.88 -1.06 17.83
N GLY A 106 -1.14 -1.98 17.19
CA GLY A 106 0.29 -1.80 16.94
C GLY A 106 0.62 -0.79 15.84
N ILE A 107 -0.34 -0.42 14.98
CA ILE A 107 -0.13 0.52 13.89
C ILE A 107 -0.09 1.94 14.45
N THR A 108 1.06 2.60 14.34
CA THR A 108 1.26 3.96 14.87
C THR A 108 1.01 5.07 13.84
N SER A 109 0.76 4.73 12.58
CA SER A 109 0.48 5.69 11.50
C SER A 109 -0.80 6.47 11.76
N LYS A 110 -0.82 7.77 11.40
CA LYS A 110 -2.00 8.63 11.57
C LYS A 110 -3.18 8.25 10.68
N GLY A 111 -2.91 7.72 9.49
CA GLY A 111 -3.92 7.10 8.63
C GLY A 111 -3.44 5.76 8.10
N ARG A 112 -4.39 4.96 7.62
CA ARG A 112 -4.10 3.65 7.01
C ARG A 112 -5.22 3.18 6.11
N THR A 113 -4.89 2.25 5.23
CA THR A 113 -5.89 1.44 4.51
C THR A 113 -6.57 0.42 5.43
N SER A 114 -7.64 -0.20 4.94
CA SER A 114 -8.03 -1.55 5.36
C SER A 114 -6.99 -2.57 4.87
N ASP A 115 -7.22 -3.86 5.16
CA ASP A 115 -6.30 -4.93 4.79
C ASP A 115 -6.19 -5.08 3.26
N LEU A 116 -5.00 -4.84 2.72
CA LEU A 116 -4.67 -5.00 1.31
C LEU A 116 -4.70 -6.47 0.87
N ASN A 117 -4.55 -7.40 1.82
CA ASN A 117 -4.63 -8.84 1.57
C ASN A 117 -6.00 -9.42 1.92
N ALA A 118 -7.02 -8.57 2.06
CA ALA A 118 -8.38 -9.00 2.33
C ALA A 118 -8.81 -10.11 1.35
N GLU A 119 -9.52 -11.10 1.91
CA GLU A 119 -10.00 -12.31 1.21
C GLU A 119 -8.91 -13.30 0.75
N ARG A 120 -7.61 -13.07 1.00
CA ARG A 120 -6.52 -14.00 0.58
C ARG A 120 -6.07 -14.98 1.67
N LYS A 121 -6.44 -14.75 2.94
CA LYS A 121 -6.33 -15.68 4.09
C LYS A 121 -4.91 -16.21 4.41
N LYS A 122 -3.87 -15.38 4.28
CA LYS A 122 -2.50 -15.74 4.72
C LYS A 122 -1.91 -14.70 5.67
N THR A 123 -1.45 -13.58 5.13
CA THR A 123 -0.92 -12.45 5.92
C THR A 123 -1.77 -11.20 5.71
N TYR A 124 -1.72 -10.29 6.67
CA TYR A 124 -2.45 -9.03 6.68
C TYR A 124 -1.48 -7.91 6.36
N LEU A 125 -1.90 -6.97 5.50
CA LEU A 125 -1.02 -5.89 5.06
C LEU A 125 -1.78 -4.58 5.04
N TYR A 126 -1.19 -3.55 5.66
CA TYR A 126 -1.77 -2.22 5.70
C TYR A 126 -0.76 -1.21 5.19
N LEU A 127 -1.20 -0.32 4.29
CA LEU A 127 -0.44 0.89 3.96
C LEU A 127 -0.83 1.96 4.98
N GLY A 128 0.14 2.39 5.78
CA GLY A 128 0.00 3.48 6.75
C GLY A 128 0.68 4.76 6.26
N TRP A 129 0.19 5.91 6.72
CA TRP A 129 0.80 7.20 6.44
C TRP A 129 0.76 8.18 7.62
N ASP A 130 1.70 9.11 7.58
CA ASP A 130 1.75 10.29 8.45
C ASP A 130 1.71 11.57 7.61
N TYR A 131 1.21 12.64 8.22
CA TYR A 131 1.11 13.96 7.61
C TYR A 131 2.37 14.80 7.87
N PHE A 132 2.63 15.77 7.00
CA PHE A 132 3.63 16.80 7.28
C PHE A 132 3.37 17.39 8.68
N LYS A 133 4.40 17.41 9.52
CA LYS A 133 4.35 18.18 10.76
C LYS A 133 4.28 19.65 10.38
N GLN A 134 3.25 20.33 10.87
CA GLN A 134 3.15 21.79 10.79
C GLN A 134 4.17 22.42 11.72
#